data_AF-A0A8J5M1J5-F1
#
_entry.id   AF-A0A8J5M1J5-F1
#
_cell.length_a   1.000
_cell.length_b   1.000
_cell.length_c   1.000
_cell.angle_alpha   90.00
_cell.angle_beta   90.00
_cell.angle_gamma   90.00
#
_symmetry.space_group_name_H-M   'P 1'
#
loop_
_entity.id
_entity.type
_entity.pdbx_description
1 polymer ?
#
loop_
_entity_poly.entity_id
_entity_poly.type
_entity_poly.pdbx_seq_one_letter_code
_entity_poly.pdbx_strand_id
1 'polypeptide(L)'
;MRSICFFPAAIAFVALQLQINAVTAAPLKEATVNTCSSYDLANKNFPGRGTEIEDDGTCSVTVPENPGKPKRKLEVVKGDDILKLEEFFGVNMKRKLKNLPTSAIHDPSPWNGPSWLTYQDGINYEWKKGQPSPAEKYATAFGLNVTDFMDKVSAQNGIDSQKNFSTSCTSNNDCDYTMCAIRTNATSGYCIEAWYGMSGALAPASVLEKEPVCPVTFNGVIFHPIDIKGLITDIYDDVDVSTVFTGSRYNGGNGSVDAYGRSSD
;
A
#
# COMPACT_ATOMS: atom_id res chain seq x y z
N MET A 1 63.25 -16.16 -9.49
CA MET A 1 62.52 -16.04 -8.21
C MET A 1 61.63 -14.81 -8.27
N ARG A 2 60.31 -14.99 -8.34
CA ARG A 2 59.32 -13.93 -8.11
C ARG A 2 58.29 -14.50 -7.14
N SER A 3 58.40 -14.13 -5.87
CA SER A 3 57.42 -14.46 -4.85
C SER A 3 56.17 -13.64 -5.07
N ILE A 4 55.05 -14.32 -5.28
CA ILE A 4 53.71 -13.73 -5.28
C ILE A 4 53.26 -13.70 -3.81
N CYS A 5 53.16 -12.51 -3.23
CA CYS A 5 52.57 -12.32 -1.90
C CYS A 5 51.04 -12.39 -2.01
N PHE A 6 50.45 -13.49 -1.55
CA PHE A 6 49.04 -13.54 -1.22
C PHE A 6 48.79 -12.69 0.04
N PHE A 7 48.22 -11.50 -0.13
CA PHE A 7 47.57 -10.82 0.99
C PHE A 7 46.26 -11.55 1.30
N PRO A 8 46.01 -11.97 2.55
CA PRO A 8 44.91 -12.87 2.86
C PRO A 8 43.58 -12.12 2.82
N ALA A 9 42.66 -12.58 1.96
CA ALA A 9 41.26 -12.17 1.90
C ALA A 9 40.52 -12.26 3.25
N ALA A 10 41.09 -13.00 4.22
CA ALA A 10 40.60 -13.09 5.59
C ALA A 10 40.59 -11.74 6.34
N ILE A 11 41.55 -10.84 6.09
CA ILE A 11 41.62 -9.56 6.83
C ILE A 11 40.53 -8.59 6.37
N ALA A 12 40.15 -8.63 5.08
CA ALA A 12 39.05 -7.81 4.55
C ALA A 12 37.69 -8.25 5.10
N PHE A 13 37.47 -9.55 5.30
CA PHE A 13 36.25 -10.07 5.93
C PHE A 13 36.13 -9.68 7.40
N VAL A 14 37.23 -9.70 8.16
CA VAL A 14 37.24 -9.29 9.57
C VAL A 14 36.98 -7.79 9.73
N ALA A 15 37.57 -6.95 8.86
CA ALA A 15 37.33 -5.50 8.88
C ALA A 15 35.87 -5.14 8.51
N LEU A 16 35.26 -5.88 7.57
CA LEU A 16 33.84 -5.70 7.22
C LEU A 16 32.92 -6.13 8.37
N GLN A 17 33.21 -7.25 9.05
CA GLN A 17 32.45 -7.67 10.23
C GLN A 17 32.57 -6.67 11.40
N LEU A 18 33.72 -6.01 11.57
CA LEU A 18 33.91 -5.04 12.64
C LEU A 18 33.17 -3.72 12.40
N GLN A 19 33.03 -3.27 11.15
CA GLN A 19 32.26 -2.06 10.82
C GLN A 19 30.73 -2.26 10.88
N ILE A 20 30.25 -3.49 10.66
CA ILE A 20 28.81 -3.84 10.76
C ILE A 20 28.32 -3.81 12.22
N ASN A 21 29.20 -3.96 13.21
CA ASN A 21 28.85 -3.95 14.63
C ASN A 21 28.61 -2.55 15.23
N ALA A 22 28.77 -1.46 14.47
CA ALA A 22 28.76 -0.10 15.00
C ALA A 22 27.42 0.67 14.83
N VAL A 23 26.38 0.09 14.21
CA VAL A 23 25.10 0.78 14.03
C VAL A 23 24.06 0.22 14.99
N THR A 24 23.64 1.05 15.94
CA THR A 24 22.74 0.67 17.03
C THR A 24 21.42 1.43 16.93
N ALA A 25 20.29 0.75 17.07
CA ALA A 25 18.96 1.37 17.19
C ALA A 25 18.32 1.00 18.53
N ALA A 26 17.46 1.87 19.07
CA ALA A 26 16.69 1.62 20.29
C ALA A 26 15.30 1.02 19.94
N PRO A 27 14.75 0.09 20.73
CA PRO A 27 13.40 -0.44 20.52
C PRO A 27 12.32 0.62 20.79
N LEU A 28 11.13 0.49 20.18
CA LEU A 28 10.02 1.47 20.34
C LEU A 28 9.59 1.70 21.80
N LYS A 29 9.78 0.71 22.68
CA LYS A 29 9.48 0.80 24.12
C LYS A 29 10.58 1.51 24.93
N GLU A 30 11.77 1.66 24.36
CA GLU A 30 12.92 2.38 24.95
C GLU A 30 13.24 3.66 24.16
N ALA A 31 12.51 3.91 23.07
CA ALA A 31 12.51 5.18 22.38
C ALA A 31 11.95 6.23 23.32
N THR A 32 12.52 7.43 23.28
CA THR A 32 12.00 8.57 24.00
C THR A 32 10.55 8.77 23.61
N VAL A 33 9.64 8.56 24.56
CA VAL A 33 8.23 8.82 24.34
C VAL A 33 7.99 10.27 24.69
N ASN A 34 7.65 11.05 23.66
CA ASN A 34 7.23 12.43 23.83
C ASN A 34 5.73 12.41 24.12
N THR A 35 5.36 12.55 25.40
CA THR A 35 3.96 12.76 25.77
C THR A 35 3.70 14.25 25.75
N CYS A 36 3.13 14.72 24.64
CA CYS A 36 2.67 16.08 24.49
C CYS A 36 1.16 16.13 24.70
N SER A 37 0.70 17.04 25.55
CA SER A 37 -0.74 17.32 25.72
C SER A 37 -1.25 18.41 24.77
N SER A 38 -0.35 18.98 23.96
CA SER A 38 -0.68 20.02 22.99
C SER A 38 -1.16 19.39 21.67
N TYR A 39 -2.46 19.54 21.38
CA TYR A 39 -3.08 19.19 20.10
C TYR A 39 -3.17 20.38 19.13
N ASP A 40 -2.51 21.49 19.45
CA ASP A 40 -2.51 22.68 18.61
C ASP A 40 -1.56 22.48 17.42
N LEU A 41 -2.12 22.37 16.21
CA LEU A 41 -1.39 22.22 14.96
C LEU A 41 -0.49 23.44 14.63
N ALA A 42 -0.78 24.60 15.23
CA ALA A 42 0.04 25.80 15.12
C ALA A 42 1.29 25.73 16.03
N ASN A 43 1.32 24.83 17.01
CA ASN A 43 2.46 24.66 17.89
C ASN A 43 3.67 24.07 17.13
N LYS A 44 4.84 24.69 17.31
CA LYS A 44 6.12 24.20 16.77
C LYS A 44 6.48 22.82 17.32
N ASN A 45 5.98 22.48 18.51
CA ASN A 45 6.16 21.20 19.20
C ASN A 45 5.13 20.13 18.78
N PHE A 46 4.29 20.39 17.77
CA PHE A 46 3.34 19.39 17.28
C PHE A 46 4.09 18.16 16.70
N PRO A 47 3.85 16.93 17.24
CA PRO A 47 4.63 15.74 16.87
C PRO A 47 4.61 15.38 15.38
N GLY A 48 3.57 15.79 14.65
CA GLY A 48 3.46 15.54 13.20
C GLY A 48 4.28 16.46 12.29
N ARG A 49 5.02 17.45 12.82
CA ARG A 49 5.87 18.35 12.02
C ARG A 49 7.24 17.77 11.66
N GLY A 50 7.67 16.68 12.33
CA GLY A 50 8.95 16.03 12.06
C GLY A 50 10.20 16.83 12.46
N THR A 51 10.04 17.96 13.16
CA THR A 51 11.12 18.75 13.78
C THR A 51 11.41 18.28 15.21
N GLU A 52 12.60 18.60 15.73
CA GLU A 52 12.96 18.33 17.13
C GLU A 52 12.02 19.12 18.07
N ILE A 53 11.44 18.42 19.07
CA ILE A 53 10.48 19.00 20.02
C ILE A 53 11.27 19.65 21.16
N GLU A 54 11.03 20.93 21.42
CA GLU A 54 11.62 21.64 22.55
C GLU A 54 10.85 21.33 23.84
N ASP A 55 11.56 21.07 24.94
CA ASP A 55 10.95 20.92 26.26
C ASP A 55 10.52 22.30 26.79
N ASP A 56 9.24 22.62 26.61
CA ASP A 56 8.59 23.84 27.09
C ASP A 56 7.73 23.62 28.35
N GLY A 57 7.83 22.43 28.97
CA GLY A 57 6.99 22.02 30.09
C GLY A 57 5.58 21.56 29.72
N THR A 58 5.15 21.64 28.46
CA THR A 58 3.88 21.07 27.95
C THR A 58 4.07 19.71 27.26
N CYS A 59 5.30 19.39 26.90
CA CYS A 59 5.76 18.13 26.34
C CYS A 59 6.82 17.51 27.25
N SER A 60 6.52 16.41 27.91
CA SER A 60 7.52 15.68 28.71
C SER A 60 8.19 14.60 27.88
N VAL A 61 9.51 14.70 27.76
CA VAL A 61 10.36 13.71 27.09
C VAL A 61 10.77 12.67 28.14
N THR A 62 10.16 11.48 28.11
CA THR A 62 10.52 10.41 29.04
C THR A 62 11.57 9.51 28.40
N VAL A 63 12.79 9.49 28.96
CA VAL A 63 13.86 8.56 28.58
C VAL A 63 13.74 7.32 29.48
N PRO A 64 13.39 6.14 28.96
CA PRO A 64 13.34 4.93 29.79
C PRO A 64 14.76 4.55 30.24
N GLU A 65 15.01 4.63 31.54
CA GLU A 65 16.31 4.30 32.12
C GLU A 65 16.47 2.77 32.19
N ASN A 66 17.06 2.16 31.16
CA ASN A 66 17.55 0.79 31.28
C ASN A 66 18.82 0.52 30.44
N PRO A 67 20.01 0.84 30.96
CA PRO A 67 21.28 0.76 30.22
C PRO A 67 21.80 -0.67 29.99
N GLY A 68 21.07 -1.71 30.40
CA GLY A 68 21.55 -3.09 30.45
C GLY A 68 21.09 -4.02 29.33
N LYS A 69 20.22 -3.60 28.40
CA LYS A 69 19.75 -4.48 27.32
C LYS A 69 20.64 -4.36 26.08
N PRO A 70 20.91 -5.48 25.37
CA PRO A 70 21.72 -5.45 24.15
C PRO A 70 21.05 -4.52 23.13
N LYS A 71 21.77 -3.47 22.72
CA LYS A 71 21.36 -2.54 21.67
C LYS A 71 20.88 -3.35 20.47
N ARG A 72 19.67 -3.10 19.97
CA ARG A 72 19.12 -3.80 18.80
C ARG A 72 20.08 -3.54 17.64
N LYS A 73 20.79 -4.57 17.22
CA LYS A 73 21.55 -4.54 15.96
C LYS A 73 20.54 -4.38 14.85
N LEU A 74 20.82 -3.53 13.86
CA LEU A 74 20.03 -3.51 12.64
C LEU A 74 19.92 -4.94 12.12
N GLU A 75 18.71 -5.32 11.76
CA GLU A 75 18.47 -6.64 11.18
C GLU A 75 19.27 -6.74 9.88
N VAL A 76 19.97 -7.86 9.70
CA VAL A 76 20.56 -8.15 8.40
C VAL A 76 19.40 -8.16 7.42
N VAL A 77 19.52 -7.40 6.33
CA VAL A 77 18.63 -7.52 5.17
C VAL A 77 18.79 -8.94 4.65
N LYS A 78 17.93 -9.85 5.11
CA LYS A 78 17.84 -11.22 4.66
C LYS A 78 16.85 -11.22 3.50
N GLY A 79 17.36 -11.09 2.29
CA GLY A 79 16.52 -11.13 1.09
C GLY A 79 17.21 -10.51 -0.12
N ASP A 80 16.86 -11.02 -1.29
CA ASP A 80 17.38 -10.60 -2.59
C ASP A 80 16.63 -9.39 -3.18
N ASP A 81 15.80 -8.69 -2.39
CA ASP A 81 14.98 -7.58 -2.89
C ASP A 81 15.83 -6.43 -3.46
N ILE A 82 16.99 -6.16 -2.85
CA ILE A 82 17.94 -5.18 -3.40
C ILE A 82 18.43 -5.66 -4.76
N LEU A 83 18.73 -6.95 -4.94
CA LEU A 83 19.19 -7.50 -6.22
C LEU A 83 18.09 -7.41 -7.29
N LYS A 84 16.84 -7.73 -6.95
CA LYS A 84 15.69 -7.56 -7.87
C LYS A 84 15.56 -6.11 -8.35
N LEU A 85 15.69 -5.14 -7.44
CA LEU A 85 15.66 -3.72 -7.77
C LEU A 85 16.86 -3.32 -8.62
N GLU A 86 18.08 -3.77 -8.28
CA GLU A 86 19.30 -3.49 -9.03
C GLU A 86 19.24 -4.06 -10.46
N GLU A 87 18.67 -5.26 -10.62
CA GLU A 87 18.42 -5.90 -11.92
C GLU A 87 17.40 -5.13 -12.76
N PHE A 88 16.25 -4.78 -12.17
CA PHE A 88 15.20 -4.04 -12.87
C PHE A 88 15.65 -2.63 -13.29
N PHE A 89 16.32 -1.90 -12.41
CA PHE A 89 16.79 -0.54 -12.71
C PHE A 89 18.12 -0.51 -13.45
N GLY A 90 18.82 -1.65 -13.59
CA GLY A 90 20.13 -1.74 -14.22
C GLY A 90 21.24 -0.95 -13.51
N VAL A 91 21.05 -0.61 -12.22
CA VAL A 91 21.99 0.20 -11.43
C VAL A 91 22.10 -0.30 -10.00
N ASN A 92 23.31 -0.21 -9.44
CA ASN A 92 23.54 -0.55 -8.02
C ASN A 92 22.86 0.46 -7.10
N MET A 93 22.11 -0.04 -6.12
CA MET A 93 21.41 0.78 -5.13
C MET A 93 22.42 1.44 -4.19
N LYS A 94 22.17 2.71 -3.83
CA LYS A 94 23.01 3.41 -2.85
C LYS A 94 22.72 2.86 -1.45
N ARG A 95 23.75 2.35 -0.77
CA ARG A 95 23.64 1.73 0.57
C ARG A 95 24.25 2.56 1.70
N LYS A 96 25.04 3.58 1.37
CA LYS A 96 25.64 4.48 2.37
C LYS A 96 24.64 5.57 2.71
N LEU A 97 24.14 5.58 3.96
CA LEU A 97 23.12 6.54 4.44
C LEU A 97 23.46 8.00 4.08
N LYS A 98 24.71 8.42 4.33
CA LYS A 98 25.19 9.78 4.01
C LYS A 98 25.13 10.17 2.53
N ASN A 99 24.95 9.22 1.63
CA ASN A 99 24.87 9.42 0.18
C ASN A 99 23.43 9.27 -0.34
N LEU A 100 22.44 8.97 0.53
CA LEU A 100 21.05 8.89 0.13
C LEU A 100 20.46 10.29 0.00
N PRO A 101 19.55 10.52 -0.97
CA PRO A 101 18.81 11.76 -1.03
C PRO A 101 17.94 11.92 0.23
N THR A 102 17.83 13.14 0.73
CA THR A 102 16.95 13.47 1.87
C THR A 102 15.56 13.94 1.45
N SER A 103 15.34 14.12 0.14
CA SER A 103 14.05 14.43 -0.46
C SER A 103 13.98 13.94 -1.91
N ALA A 104 12.80 13.59 -2.37
CA ALA A 104 12.50 13.20 -3.75
C ALA A 104 11.02 13.48 -4.05
N ILE A 105 10.72 13.83 -5.30
CA ILE A 105 9.35 14.03 -5.80
C ILE A 105 9.24 13.25 -7.10
N HIS A 106 8.15 12.50 -7.26
CA HIS A 106 7.77 11.90 -8.53
C HIS A 106 6.90 12.89 -9.30
N ASP A 107 7.32 13.23 -10.52
CA ASP A 107 6.62 14.16 -11.41
C ASP A 107 6.37 13.49 -12.78
N PRO A 108 5.12 13.44 -13.28
CA PRO A 108 3.90 13.94 -12.63
C PRO A 108 3.55 13.14 -11.37
N SER A 109 2.87 13.78 -10.41
CA SER A 109 2.32 13.06 -9.26
C SER A 109 1.27 12.04 -9.74
N PRO A 110 1.24 10.83 -9.14
CA PRO A 110 0.20 9.86 -9.44
C PRO A 110 -1.18 10.46 -9.17
N TRP A 111 -2.13 10.22 -10.06
CA TRP A 111 -3.47 10.79 -9.93
C TRP A 111 -4.30 10.10 -8.84
N ASN A 112 -5.21 10.83 -8.21
CA ASN A 112 -6.11 10.28 -7.20
C ASN A 112 -7.38 9.70 -7.83
N GLY A 113 -7.96 8.68 -7.18
CA GLY A 113 -9.21 8.06 -7.59
C GLY A 113 -9.81 7.22 -6.46
N PRO A 114 -11.09 6.83 -6.55
CA PRO A 114 -11.66 5.87 -5.62
C PRO A 114 -11.08 4.47 -5.89
N SER A 115 -11.01 3.65 -4.84
CA SER A 115 -10.61 2.23 -4.97
C SER A 115 -11.72 1.33 -5.51
N TRP A 116 -12.87 1.88 -5.94
CA TRP A 116 -14.02 1.13 -6.48
C TRP A 116 -14.38 -0.10 -5.63
N LEU A 117 -14.99 0.18 -4.48
CA LEU A 117 -15.15 -0.80 -3.42
C LEU A 117 -16.08 -1.93 -3.86
N THR A 118 -15.71 -3.17 -3.52
CA THR A 118 -16.43 -4.39 -3.91
C THR A 118 -17.87 -4.38 -3.40
N TYR A 119 -18.09 -3.89 -2.16
CA TYR A 119 -19.44 -3.79 -1.59
C TYR A 119 -20.35 -2.78 -2.31
N GLN A 120 -19.78 -1.88 -3.11
CA GLN A 120 -20.49 -0.92 -3.96
C GLN A 120 -20.67 -1.41 -5.39
N ASP A 121 -20.30 -2.67 -5.67
CA ASP A 121 -20.30 -3.30 -6.98
C ASP A 121 -19.23 -2.77 -7.94
N GLY A 122 -18.06 -2.35 -7.42
CA GLY A 122 -16.92 -1.95 -8.24
C GLY A 122 -17.25 -0.73 -9.13
N ILE A 123 -16.93 -0.82 -10.42
CA ILE A 123 -17.26 0.25 -11.39
C ILE A 123 -18.72 0.24 -11.86
N ASN A 124 -19.56 -0.68 -11.36
CA ASN A 124 -21.01 -0.53 -11.48
C ASN A 124 -21.56 0.53 -10.51
N TYR A 125 -20.75 0.99 -9.55
CA TYR A 125 -21.18 2.01 -8.61
C TYR A 125 -21.53 3.33 -9.32
N GLU A 126 -22.73 3.81 -9.03
CA GLU A 126 -23.19 5.14 -9.41
C GLU A 126 -22.50 6.21 -8.55
N TRP A 127 -21.28 6.58 -8.94
CA TRP A 127 -20.50 7.60 -8.21
C TRP A 127 -21.18 8.98 -8.22
N LYS A 128 -22.04 9.25 -9.21
CA LYS A 128 -22.85 10.47 -9.30
C LYS A 128 -24.33 10.11 -9.44
N LYS A 129 -25.10 10.39 -8.40
CA LYS A 129 -26.54 10.15 -8.36
C LYS A 129 -27.29 10.77 -9.57
N GLY A 130 -28.20 10.00 -10.15
CA GLY A 130 -28.91 10.28 -11.39
C GLY A 130 -28.07 10.13 -12.67
N GLN A 131 -26.94 9.42 -12.63
CA GLN A 131 -26.09 9.20 -13.82
C GLN A 131 -25.73 7.72 -13.99
N PRO A 132 -25.63 7.22 -15.23
CA PRO A 132 -25.09 5.89 -15.49
C PRO A 132 -23.70 5.70 -14.87
N SER A 133 -23.43 4.50 -14.38
CA SER A 133 -22.12 4.10 -13.84
C SER A 133 -21.04 4.05 -14.94
N PRO A 134 -19.74 4.06 -14.59
CA PRO A 134 -18.68 3.90 -15.58
C PRO A 134 -18.87 2.66 -16.48
N ALA A 135 -19.27 1.53 -15.89
CA ALA A 135 -19.55 0.29 -16.62
C ALA A 135 -20.75 0.44 -17.58
N GLU A 136 -21.86 1.02 -17.12
CA GLU A 136 -23.05 1.25 -17.95
C GLU A 136 -22.75 2.18 -19.12
N LYS A 137 -21.97 3.25 -18.88
CA LYS A 137 -21.52 4.19 -19.91
C LYS A 137 -20.68 3.48 -20.96
N TYR A 138 -19.72 2.66 -20.54
CA TYR A 138 -18.88 1.90 -21.47
C TYR A 138 -19.73 0.94 -22.30
N ALA A 139 -20.57 0.12 -21.67
CA ALA A 139 -21.43 -0.79 -22.39
C ALA A 139 -22.32 -0.08 -23.42
N THR A 140 -22.94 1.05 -23.03
CA THR A 140 -23.77 1.86 -23.92
C THR A 140 -22.98 2.44 -25.10
N ALA A 141 -21.83 3.04 -24.83
CA ALA A 141 -21.03 3.73 -25.86
C ALA A 141 -20.45 2.76 -26.90
N PHE A 142 -20.17 1.52 -26.50
CA PHE A 142 -19.59 0.49 -27.36
C PHE A 142 -20.63 -0.52 -27.90
N GLY A 143 -21.92 -0.27 -27.67
CA GLY A 143 -23.00 -1.11 -28.21
C GLY A 143 -23.06 -2.51 -27.59
N LEU A 144 -22.60 -2.66 -26.35
CA LEU A 144 -22.68 -3.90 -25.58
C LEU A 144 -24.02 -4.00 -24.86
N ASN A 145 -24.41 -5.22 -24.47
CA ASN A 145 -25.55 -5.40 -23.59
C ASN A 145 -25.18 -4.91 -22.18
N VAL A 146 -25.86 -3.86 -21.72
CA VAL A 146 -25.58 -3.21 -20.43
C VAL A 146 -25.65 -4.20 -19.26
N THR A 147 -26.72 -4.99 -19.19
CA THR A 147 -26.93 -5.95 -18.09
C THR A 147 -25.84 -7.01 -18.08
N ASP A 148 -25.57 -7.66 -19.22
CA ASP A 148 -24.53 -8.69 -19.34
C ASP A 148 -23.13 -8.13 -19.02
N PHE A 149 -22.83 -6.90 -19.44
CA PHE A 149 -21.55 -6.26 -19.13
C PHE A 149 -21.41 -5.99 -17.63
N MET A 150 -22.42 -5.39 -17.01
CA MET A 150 -22.40 -5.08 -15.58
C MET A 150 -22.40 -6.35 -14.72
N ASP A 151 -23.07 -7.43 -15.16
CA ASP A 151 -23.03 -8.72 -14.49
C ASP A 151 -21.62 -9.33 -14.51
N LYS A 152 -20.89 -9.19 -15.63
CA LYS A 152 -19.50 -9.64 -15.73
C LYS A 152 -18.57 -8.81 -14.83
N VAL A 153 -18.72 -7.48 -14.81
CA VAL A 153 -17.98 -6.61 -13.88
C VAL A 153 -18.23 -7.05 -12.43
N SER A 154 -19.49 -7.24 -12.04
CA SER A 154 -19.85 -7.69 -10.68
C SER A 154 -19.21 -9.04 -10.33
N ALA A 155 -19.25 -10.00 -11.25
CA ALA A 155 -18.68 -11.33 -11.04
C ALA A 155 -17.15 -11.31 -10.96
N GLN A 156 -16.49 -10.37 -11.63
CA GLN A 156 -15.04 -10.23 -11.64
C GLN A 156 -14.52 -9.60 -10.33
N ASN A 157 -15.03 -8.41 -9.96
CA ASN A 157 -14.49 -7.62 -8.84
C ASN A 157 -15.54 -6.89 -7.99
N GLY A 158 -16.83 -7.02 -8.32
CA GLY A 158 -17.96 -6.46 -7.58
C GLY A 158 -18.61 -7.43 -6.61
N ILE A 159 -19.92 -7.27 -6.37
CA ILE A 159 -20.64 -7.99 -5.32
C ILE A 159 -20.69 -9.50 -5.60
N ASP A 160 -20.94 -9.88 -6.86
CA ASP A 160 -21.09 -11.30 -7.22
C ASP A 160 -19.75 -12.07 -7.18
N SER A 161 -18.60 -11.38 -7.19
CA SER A 161 -17.29 -12.00 -6.97
C SER A 161 -17.18 -12.68 -5.59
N GLN A 162 -17.99 -12.26 -4.62
CA GLN A 162 -17.99 -12.77 -3.24
C GLN A 162 -18.96 -13.92 -3.01
N LYS A 163 -19.72 -14.33 -4.03
CA LYS A 163 -20.79 -15.33 -3.94
C LYS A 163 -20.38 -16.66 -3.29
N ASN A 164 -19.14 -17.09 -3.49
CA ASN A 164 -18.63 -18.36 -2.98
C ASN A 164 -17.78 -18.22 -1.70
N PHE A 165 -17.54 -16.99 -1.25
CA PHE A 165 -16.61 -16.69 -0.15
C PHE A 165 -17.26 -15.97 1.03
N SER A 166 -18.44 -15.39 0.82
CA SER A 166 -19.16 -14.58 1.79
C SER A 166 -20.53 -15.16 2.14
N THR A 167 -21.00 -14.85 3.35
CA THR A 167 -22.36 -15.16 3.82
C THR A 167 -23.37 -14.36 3.02
N SER A 168 -24.46 -15.00 2.58
CA SER A 168 -25.60 -14.31 1.94
C SER A 168 -26.35 -13.44 2.95
N CYS A 169 -26.87 -12.30 2.50
CA CYS A 169 -27.59 -11.35 3.34
C CYS A 169 -28.76 -10.68 2.61
N THR A 170 -29.70 -10.15 3.38
CA THR A 170 -30.82 -9.30 2.93
C THR A 170 -30.85 -7.95 3.64
N SER A 171 -30.14 -7.84 4.76
CA SER A 171 -29.94 -6.61 5.51
C SER A 171 -28.60 -6.63 6.24
N ASN A 172 -28.14 -5.47 6.72
CA ASN A 172 -26.90 -5.40 7.51
C ASN A 172 -26.96 -6.20 8.82
N ASN A 173 -28.14 -6.54 9.32
CA ASN A 173 -28.27 -7.36 10.54
C ASN A 173 -27.89 -8.83 10.30
N ASP A 174 -27.80 -9.26 9.04
CA ASP A 174 -27.36 -10.61 8.67
C ASP A 174 -25.82 -10.73 8.65
N CYS A 175 -25.10 -9.61 8.84
CA CYS A 175 -23.65 -9.52 8.79
C CYS A 175 -23.08 -9.09 10.16
N ASP A 176 -21.99 -9.71 10.59
CA ASP A 176 -21.37 -9.41 11.89
C ASP A 176 -20.60 -8.08 11.87
N TYR A 177 -19.44 -8.06 11.18
CA TYR A 177 -18.53 -6.91 11.09
C TYR A 177 -18.41 -6.34 9.66
N THR A 178 -19.11 -6.97 8.72
CA THR A 178 -19.12 -6.64 7.30
C THR A 178 -20.41 -5.94 6.90
N MET A 179 -20.46 -5.43 5.67
CA MET A 179 -21.66 -4.76 5.15
C MET A 179 -22.44 -5.69 4.24
N CYS A 180 -23.77 -5.65 4.35
CA CYS A 180 -24.62 -6.37 3.41
C CYS A 180 -24.66 -5.60 2.08
N ALA A 181 -23.93 -6.10 1.10
CA ALA A 181 -23.83 -5.53 -0.23
C ALA A 181 -24.87 -6.18 -1.14
N ILE A 182 -25.80 -5.39 -1.66
CA ILE A 182 -26.90 -5.85 -2.53
C ILE A 182 -26.82 -5.07 -3.84
N ARG A 183 -26.79 -5.78 -4.97
CA ARG A 183 -26.80 -5.16 -6.30
C ARG A 183 -28.09 -4.39 -6.55
N THR A 184 -28.01 -3.38 -7.41
CA THR A 184 -29.20 -2.65 -7.86
C THR A 184 -30.23 -3.62 -8.45
N ASN A 185 -31.49 -3.51 -8.03
CA ASN A 185 -32.61 -4.39 -8.39
C ASN A 185 -32.55 -5.83 -7.85
N ALA A 186 -31.59 -6.18 -6.99
CA ALA A 186 -31.58 -7.45 -6.27
C ALA A 186 -32.27 -7.34 -4.90
N THR A 187 -32.75 -8.47 -4.37
CA THR A 187 -33.39 -8.55 -3.04
C THR A 187 -32.48 -9.15 -1.96
N SER A 188 -31.32 -9.68 -2.36
CA SER A 188 -30.33 -10.29 -1.49
C SER A 188 -28.94 -10.11 -2.11
N GLY A 189 -27.91 -10.19 -1.28
CA GLY A 189 -26.52 -10.14 -1.72
C GLY A 189 -25.60 -10.80 -0.71
N TYR A 190 -24.44 -10.21 -0.44
CA TYR A 190 -23.39 -10.85 0.35
C TYR A 190 -22.80 -9.90 1.40
N CYS A 191 -22.36 -10.48 2.51
CA CYS A 191 -21.62 -9.77 3.55
C CYS A 191 -20.17 -9.53 3.11
N ILE A 192 -19.83 -8.28 2.78
CA ILE A 192 -18.55 -7.88 2.19
C ILE A 192 -17.82 -6.88 3.08
N GLU A 193 -16.51 -7.05 3.21
CA GLU A 193 -15.64 -6.13 3.93
C GLU A 193 -15.62 -4.74 3.27
N ALA A 194 -15.70 -3.69 4.10
CA ALA A 194 -15.79 -2.31 3.62
C ALA A 194 -14.55 -1.82 2.85
N TRP A 195 -13.42 -2.49 3.05
CA TRP A 195 -12.13 -2.11 2.49
C TRP A 195 -11.76 -2.92 1.23
N TYR A 196 -12.53 -3.96 0.89
CA TYR A 196 -12.31 -4.70 -0.36
C TYR A 196 -12.56 -3.78 -1.55
N GLY A 197 -11.63 -3.81 -2.51
CA GLY A 197 -11.69 -3.02 -3.73
C GLY A 197 -10.40 -3.10 -4.52
N MET A 198 -10.34 -2.32 -5.60
CA MET A 198 -9.29 -2.33 -6.62
C MET A 198 -8.15 -1.36 -6.31
N SER A 199 -7.77 -1.20 -5.03
CA SER A 199 -6.66 -0.32 -4.66
C SER A 199 -5.31 -0.80 -5.23
N GLY A 200 -5.15 -2.12 -5.35
CA GLY A 200 -4.00 -2.76 -6.00
C GLY A 200 -3.86 -2.44 -7.48
N ALA A 201 -4.97 -2.17 -8.18
CA ALA A 201 -5.01 -1.77 -9.58
C ALA A 201 -4.96 -0.25 -9.77
N LEU A 202 -5.60 0.51 -8.87
CA LEU A 202 -5.56 1.98 -8.85
C LEU A 202 -4.13 2.49 -8.71
N ALA A 203 -3.33 1.91 -7.82
CA ALA A 203 -1.96 2.35 -7.56
C ALA A 203 -1.07 2.33 -8.83
N PRO A 204 -0.89 1.20 -9.54
CA PRO A 204 -0.10 1.18 -10.77
C PRO A 204 -0.73 2.03 -11.88
N ALA A 205 -2.06 2.00 -12.05
CA ALA A 205 -2.75 2.84 -13.03
C ALA A 205 -2.46 4.34 -12.80
N SER A 206 -2.45 4.77 -11.54
CA SER A 206 -2.20 6.17 -11.16
C SER A 206 -0.80 6.66 -11.50
N VAL A 207 0.19 5.76 -11.47
CA VAL A 207 1.60 6.06 -11.73
C VAL A 207 1.89 6.00 -13.23
N LEU A 208 1.31 5.02 -13.93
CA LEU A 208 1.67 4.69 -15.30
C LEU A 208 0.82 5.42 -16.35
N GLU A 209 -0.45 5.67 -16.05
CA GLU A 209 -1.36 6.30 -16.98
C GLU A 209 -1.44 7.81 -16.77
N LYS A 210 -1.59 8.56 -17.87
CA LYS A 210 -1.85 9.99 -17.79
C LYS A 210 -3.22 10.23 -17.17
N GLU A 211 -3.29 11.20 -16.27
CA GLU A 211 -4.54 11.56 -15.61
C GLU A 211 -5.60 12.01 -16.64
N PRO A 212 -6.81 11.42 -16.62
CA PRO A 212 -7.95 11.99 -17.32
C PRO A 212 -8.32 13.34 -16.68
N VAL A 213 -8.30 14.42 -17.46
CA VAL A 213 -8.52 15.80 -16.92
C VAL A 213 -9.80 16.47 -17.41
N CYS A 214 -10.38 16.02 -18.53
CA CYS A 214 -11.57 16.62 -19.12
C CYS A 214 -12.59 15.55 -19.53
N PRO A 215 -13.90 15.86 -19.50
CA PRO A 215 -14.90 14.94 -20.03
C PRO A 215 -14.71 14.69 -21.52
N VAL A 216 -14.99 13.47 -21.96
CA VAL A 216 -14.93 13.03 -23.35
C VAL A 216 -16.30 12.52 -23.77
N THR A 217 -16.76 12.91 -24.96
CA THR A 217 -17.98 12.34 -25.55
C THR A 217 -17.59 11.32 -26.60
N PHE A 218 -18.10 10.10 -26.47
CA PHE A 218 -17.89 9.03 -27.44
C PHE A 218 -19.23 8.34 -27.71
N ASN A 219 -19.61 8.22 -28.98
CA ASN A 219 -20.89 7.64 -29.41
C ASN A 219 -22.12 8.17 -28.64
N GLY A 220 -22.14 9.47 -28.36
CA GLY A 220 -23.26 10.14 -27.66
C GLY A 220 -23.24 9.98 -26.14
N VAL A 221 -22.28 9.25 -25.57
CA VAL A 221 -22.11 9.08 -24.12
C VAL A 221 -21.00 9.98 -23.61
N ILE A 222 -21.25 10.72 -22.52
CA ILE A 222 -20.27 11.58 -21.86
C ILE A 222 -19.59 10.81 -20.73
N PHE A 223 -18.28 10.60 -20.87
CA PHE A 223 -17.39 10.08 -19.84
C PHE A 223 -16.72 11.25 -19.11
N HIS A 224 -17.00 11.41 -17.83
CA HIS A 224 -16.25 12.30 -16.95
C HIS A 224 -14.89 11.68 -16.60
N PRO A 225 -13.90 12.48 -16.17
CA PRO A 225 -12.60 11.99 -15.73
C PRO A 225 -12.65 10.78 -14.79
N ILE A 226 -13.55 10.80 -13.80
CA ILE A 226 -13.70 9.70 -12.84
C ILE A 226 -14.28 8.43 -13.47
N ASP A 227 -15.10 8.53 -14.53
CA ASP A 227 -15.57 7.36 -15.28
C ASP A 227 -14.38 6.68 -15.97
N ILE A 228 -13.51 7.48 -16.61
CA ILE A 228 -12.32 6.98 -17.30
C ILE A 228 -11.32 6.38 -16.30
N LYS A 229 -11.10 7.04 -15.15
CA LYS A 229 -10.28 6.49 -14.07
C LYS A 229 -10.81 5.13 -13.60
N GLY A 230 -12.13 4.98 -13.47
CA GLY A 230 -12.75 3.69 -13.14
C GLY A 230 -12.48 2.61 -14.16
N LEU A 231 -12.72 2.90 -15.44
CA LEU A 231 -12.48 1.95 -16.52
C LEU A 231 -11.01 1.53 -16.61
N ILE A 232 -10.06 2.47 -16.44
CA ILE A 232 -8.63 2.14 -16.42
C ILE A 232 -8.30 1.26 -15.21
N THR A 233 -8.81 1.59 -14.01
CA THR A 233 -8.57 0.78 -12.80
C THR A 233 -9.11 -0.64 -12.96
N ASP A 234 -10.30 -0.81 -13.53
CA ASP A 234 -10.90 -2.12 -13.81
C ASP A 234 -10.03 -2.97 -14.77
N ILE A 235 -9.46 -2.35 -15.81
CA ILE A 235 -8.52 -3.01 -16.72
C ILE A 235 -7.28 -3.49 -15.96
N TYR A 236 -6.69 -2.64 -15.13
CA TYR A 236 -5.48 -2.95 -14.36
C TYR A 236 -5.70 -4.03 -13.28
N ASP A 237 -6.96 -4.30 -12.92
CA ASP A 237 -7.33 -5.36 -11.96
C ASP A 237 -7.40 -6.75 -12.64
N ASP A 238 -7.72 -6.79 -13.94
CA ASP A 238 -7.84 -8.04 -14.71
C ASP A 238 -6.52 -8.47 -15.38
N VAL A 239 -5.74 -7.50 -15.86
CA VAL A 239 -4.54 -7.79 -16.67
C VAL A 239 -3.33 -8.09 -15.80
N ASP A 240 -2.46 -8.99 -16.28
CA ASP A 240 -1.18 -9.28 -15.63
C ASP A 240 -0.20 -8.11 -15.83
N VAL A 241 -0.20 -7.20 -14.86
CA VAL A 241 0.75 -6.08 -14.81
C VAL A 241 2.07 -6.58 -14.25
N SER A 242 3.15 -6.45 -15.04
CA SER A 242 4.49 -6.81 -14.57
C SER A 242 4.87 -5.99 -13.33
N THR A 243 5.18 -6.69 -12.24
CA THR A 243 5.50 -6.08 -10.94
C THR A 243 6.85 -6.56 -10.42
N VAL A 244 7.63 -5.62 -9.88
CA VAL A 244 8.82 -5.94 -9.08
C VAL A 244 8.39 -6.04 -7.62
N PHE A 245 7.92 -7.22 -7.22
CA PHE A 245 7.47 -7.44 -5.85
C PHE A 245 8.66 -7.63 -4.90
N THR A 246 8.81 -6.68 -3.97
CA THR A 246 9.80 -6.73 -2.88
C THR A 246 9.11 -6.94 -1.54
N GLY A 247 9.70 -7.76 -0.68
CA GLY A 247 9.10 -8.22 0.57
C GLY A 247 8.33 -9.53 0.41
N SER A 248 7.86 -10.05 1.55
CA SER A 248 7.10 -11.29 1.63
C SER A 248 5.75 -11.04 2.30
N ARG A 249 4.69 -11.65 1.78
CA ARG A 249 3.39 -11.65 2.47
C ARG A 249 3.48 -12.53 3.71
N TYR A 250 3.00 -12.02 4.83
CA TYR A 250 2.72 -12.85 6.00
C TYR A 250 1.46 -13.66 5.75
N ASN A 251 1.58 -14.98 5.67
CA ASN A 251 0.48 -15.90 5.37
C ASN A 251 -0.05 -16.60 6.63
N GLY A 252 0.19 -16.02 7.81
CA GLY A 252 -0.12 -16.65 9.10
C GLY A 252 1.06 -17.46 9.66
N GLY A 253 0.97 -17.77 10.95
CA GLY A 253 2.03 -18.34 11.76
C GLY A 253 1.58 -18.50 13.21
N ASN A 254 2.41 -19.09 14.06
CA ASN A 254 2.05 -19.36 15.45
C ASN A 254 2.17 -18.12 16.36
N GLY A 255 2.47 -16.95 15.79
CA GLY A 255 2.81 -15.73 16.52
C GLY A 255 4.10 -15.88 17.32
N SER A 256 4.92 -16.88 17.00
CA SER A 256 6.10 -17.18 17.80
C SER A 256 7.14 -16.09 17.58
N VAL A 257 7.70 -15.61 18.69
CA VAL A 257 8.79 -14.65 18.66
C VAL A 257 10.07 -15.29 19.16
N ASP A 258 11.19 -14.93 18.55
CA ASP A 258 12.48 -15.37 19.04
C ASP A 258 12.95 -14.59 20.28
N ALA A 259 14.14 -14.92 20.78
CA ALA A 259 14.73 -14.30 21.97
C ALA A 259 14.93 -12.77 21.87
N TYR A 260 14.76 -12.19 20.68
CA TYR A 260 14.86 -10.75 20.42
C TYR A 260 13.51 -10.10 20.10
N GLY A 261 12.40 -10.84 20.25
CA GLY A 261 11.05 -10.35 19.98
C GLY A 261 10.71 -10.24 18.50
N ARG A 262 11.48 -10.90 17.62
CA ARG A 262 11.22 -10.94 16.17
C ARG A 262 10.23 -12.05 15.88
N SER A 263 9.28 -11.83 14.95
CA SER A 263 8.49 -12.93 14.40
C SER A 263 9.44 -14.02 13.91
N SER A 264 9.19 -15.25 14.35
CA SER A 264 9.85 -16.46 13.86
C SER A 264 9.02 -17.16 12.78
N ASP A 265 7.81 -16.64 12.53
CA ASP A 265 6.97 -16.96 11.40
C ASP A 265 7.36 -16.15 10.16
#